data_AF-A5ZT34-F1
#
_entry.id   AF-A5ZT34-F1
#
_cell.length_a   1.000
_cell.length_b   1.000
_cell.length_c   1.000
_cell.angle_alpha   90.00
_cell.angle_beta   90.00
_cell.angle_gamma   90.00
#
_symmetry.space_group_name_H-M   'P 1'
#
loop_
_entity.id
_entity.type
_entity.pdbx_description
1 polymer ?
#
loop_
_entity_poly.entity_id
_entity_poly.type
_entity_poly.pdbx_seq_one_letter_code
_entity_poly.pdbx_strand_id
1 'polypeptide(L)'
;MTERDYAIRSFKEVTLNAARHTEERMNLYYGKIKELMNNYQDLILENQMVLDELEQECQEKINENMAYALQYMDSYDYRMNLGKLKKEVNNIILIYGLCDMVNRAMTLVKYFTPNFGTEYYDVLYGCFCRHRKMTDMEIMLELGMSRASFYRKKKVALRYLGYYFFEIVVPQSANKRYKPSFPETEE
;
A
#
# COMPACT_ATOMS: atom_id res chain seq x y z
N MET A 1 17.62 -12.33 -0.36
CA MET A 1 17.15 -11.68 -1.61
C MET A 1 17.01 -10.21 -1.32
N THR A 2 17.70 -9.37 -2.07
CA THR A 2 17.62 -7.90 -1.90
C THR A 2 16.44 -7.35 -2.72
N GLU A 3 15.91 -6.17 -2.37
CA GLU A 3 14.87 -5.47 -3.16
C GLU A 3 15.27 -5.32 -4.64
N ARG A 4 16.58 -5.23 -4.90
CA ARG A 4 17.20 -5.18 -6.23
C ARG A 4 17.00 -6.46 -7.04
N ASP A 5 17.03 -7.63 -6.41
CA ASP A 5 16.85 -8.92 -7.09
C ASP A 5 15.40 -9.13 -7.55
N TYR A 6 14.44 -8.65 -6.75
CA TYR A 6 13.01 -8.64 -7.11
C TYR A 6 12.74 -7.71 -8.28
N ALA A 7 13.32 -6.50 -8.23
CA ALA A 7 13.28 -5.51 -9.28
C ALA A 7 13.79 -6.07 -10.64
N ILE A 8 14.92 -6.81 -10.63
CA ILE A 8 15.51 -7.40 -11.85
C ILE A 8 14.64 -8.51 -12.45
N ARG A 9 14.08 -9.42 -11.63
CA ARG A 9 13.21 -10.51 -12.12
C ARG A 9 11.92 -9.95 -12.73
N SER A 10 11.37 -8.91 -12.10
CA SER A 10 10.19 -8.20 -12.57
C SER A 10 10.41 -7.46 -13.90
N PHE A 11 11.64 -7.02 -14.17
CA PHE A 11 11.97 -6.29 -15.39
C PHE A 11 12.08 -7.19 -16.63
N LYS A 12 12.55 -8.45 -16.46
CA LYS A 12 12.64 -9.43 -17.56
C LYS A 12 11.28 -9.82 -18.15
N GLU A 13 10.21 -9.78 -17.37
CA GLU A 13 8.84 -10.04 -17.86
C GLU A 13 8.23 -8.81 -18.58
N VAL A 14 8.63 -7.60 -18.19
CA VAL A 14 8.06 -6.34 -18.71
C VAL A 14 8.74 -5.88 -20.01
N THR A 15 10.02 -6.21 -20.22
CA THR A 15 10.80 -5.64 -21.33
C THR A 15 10.58 -6.26 -22.70
N LEU A 16 9.73 -7.28 -22.87
CA LEU A 16 9.49 -7.88 -24.19
C LEU A 16 8.11 -7.62 -24.82
N ASN A 17 7.12 -7.10 -24.09
CA ASN A 17 5.76 -6.96 -24.61
C ASN A 17 5.23 -5.51 -24.62
N ALA A 18 5.34 -4.90 -25.81
CA ALA A 18 4.39 -3.96 -26.40
C ALA A 18 4.36 -2.49 -25.93
N ALA A 19 5.30 -1.68 -26.43
CA ALA A 19 5.29 -0.21 -26.34
C ALA A 19 3.99 0.48 -26.83
N ARG A 20 3.12 -0.21 -27.58
CA ARG A 20 1.82 0.31 -28.05
C ARG A 20 0.65 -0.05 -27.13
N HIS A 21 0.64 -1.23 -26.51
CA HIS A 21 -0.40 -1.63 -25.54
C HIS A 21 -0.18 -1.02 -24.16
N THR A 22 1.04 -0.58 -23.84
CA THR A 22 1.36 0.06 -22.56
C THR A 22 0.56 1.34 -22.33
N GLU A 23 0.36 2.18 -23.36
CA GLU A 23 -0.26 3.50 -23.17
C GLU A 23 -1.78 3.43 -22.89
N GLU A 24 -2.51 2.58 -23.62
CA GLU A 24 -3.93 2.33 -23.40
C GLU A 24 -4.16 1.69 -22.02
N ARG A 25 -3.32 0.73 -21.62
CA ARG A 25 -3.38 0.11 -20.29
C ARG A 25 -3.06 1.11 -19.18
N MET A 26 -2.06 1.96 -19.35
CA MET A 26 -1.75 3.05 -18.42
C MET A 26 -2.93 4.02 -18.23
N ASN A 27 -3.68 4.31 -19.30
CA ASN A 27 -4.89 5.13 -19.21
C ASN A 27 -6.04 4.41 -18.50
N LEU A 28 -6.23 3.12 -18.78
CA LEU A 28 -7.21 2.28 -18.09
C LEU A 28 -6.94 2.23 -16.58
N TYR A 29 -5.69 2.03 -16.19
CA TYR A 29 -5.32 1.91 -14.77
C TYR A 29 -5.26 3.24 -14.03
N TYR A 30 -5.08 4.36 -14.73
CA TYR A 30 -5.05 5.68 -14.11
C TYR A 30 -6.28 5.97 -13.26
N GLY A 31 -7.48 5.61 -13.74
CA GLY A 31 -8.72 5.80 -12.97
C GLY A 31 -8.70 5.00 -11.67
N LYS A 32 -8.45 3.69 -11.78
CA LYS A 32 -8.45 2.74 -10.65
C LYS A 32 -7.40 3.08 -9.59
N ILE A 33 -6.16 3.36 -10.02
CA ILE A 33 -5.08 3.68 -9.09
C ILE A 33 -5.29 5.03 -8.42
N LYS A 34 -5.85 6.01 -9.14
CA LYS A 34 -6.12 7.33 -8.55
C LYS A 34 -7.16 7.22 -7.44
N GLU A 35 -8.22 6.45 -7.65
CA GLU A 35 -9.24 6.19 -6.62
C GLU A 35 -8.64 5.51 -5.40
N LEU A 36 -7.85 4.45 -5.61
CA LEU A 36 -7.12 3.77 -4.52
C LEU A 36 -6.23 4.76 -3.75
N MET A 37 -5.38 5.51 -4.44
CA MET A 37 -4.40 6.39 -3.81
C MET A 37 -5.03 7.59 -3.10
N ASN A 38 -6.20 8.06 -3.56
CA ASN A 38 -6.92 9.14 -2.88
C ASN A 38 -7.39 8.73 -1.47
N ASN A 39 -7.73 7.45 -1.27
CA ASN A 39 -8.16 6.91 0.02
C ASN A 39 -7.02 6.26 0.81
N TYR A 40 -5.86 6.06 0.18
CA TYR A 40 -4.75 5.28 0.74
C TYR A 40 -4.17 5.87 2.02
N GLN A 41 -3.99 7.19 2.07
CA GLN A 41 -3.45 7.85 3.26
C GLN A 41 -4.41 7.74 4.44
N ASP A 42 -5.71 7.95 4.20
CA ASP A 42 -6.75 7.84 5.22
C ASP A 42 -6.85 6.40 5.74
N LEU A 43 -6.83 5.43 4.82
CA LEU A 43 -6.78 4.02 5.16
C LEU A 43 -5.59 3.71 6.08
N ILE A 44 -4.37 4.16 5.77
CA ILE A 44 -3.20 3.89 6.63
C ILE A 44 -3.39 4.50 8.03
N LEU A 45 -3.86 5.75 8.11
CA LEU A 45 -4.03 6.46 9.37
C LEU A 45 -5.10 5.82 10.25
N GLU A 46 -6.26 5.49 9.66
CA GLU A 46 -7.34 4.80 10.35
C GLU A 46 -6.87 3.45 10.89
N ASN A 47 -6.11 2.68 10.11
CA ASN A 47 -5.62 1.38 10.55
C ASN A 47 -4.56 1.46 11.64
N GLN A 48 -3.73 2.49 11.65
CA GLN A 48 -2.81 2.72 12.77
C GLN A 48 -3.60 2.99 14.06
N MET A 49 -4.67 3.79 13.99
CA MET A 49 -5.54 4.04 15.15
C MET A 49 -6.21 2.76 15.64
N VAL A 50 -6.77 1.93 14.74
CA VAL A 50 -7.37 0.65 15.11
C VAL A 50 -6.35 -0.28 15.76
N LEU A 51 -5.13 -0.35 15.22
CA LEU A 51 -4.06 -1.15 15.81
C LEU A 51 -3.71 -0.68 17.23
N ASP A 52 -3.57 0.63 17.43
CA ASP A 52 -3.26 1.22 18.74
C ASP A 52 -4.40 0.97 19.75
N GLU A 53 -5.66 1.08 19.31
CA GLU A 53 -6.85 0.77 20.13
C GLU A 53 -6.90 -0.71 20.55
N LEU A 54 -6.57 -1.64 19.65
CA LEU A 54 -6.55 -3.07 19.96
C LEU A 54 -5.43 -3.43 20.93
N GLU A 55 -4.24 -2.86 20.76
CA GLU A 55 -3.12 -3.03 21.70
C GLU A 55 -3.49 -2.49 23.09
N GLN A 56 -4.13 -1.31 23.16
CA GLN A 56 -4.62 -0.76 24.41
C GLN A 56 -5.71 -1.66 25.04
N GLU A 57 -6.66 -2.17 24.25
CA GLU A 57 -7.71 -3.07 24.75
C GLU A 57 -7.11 -4.36 25.35
N CYS A 58 -6.09 -4.93 24.69
CA CYS A 58 -5.36 -6.09 25.22
C CYS A 58 -4.66 -5.75 26.54
N GLN A 59 -3.96 -4.62 26.59
CA GLN A 59 -3.25 -4.17 27.79
C GLN A 59 -4.21 -3.93 28.96
N GLU A 60 -5.36 -3.31 28.74
CA GLU A 60 -6.33 -3.01 29.81
C GLU A 60 -7.03 -4.26 30.33
N LYS A 61 -7.37 -5.20 29.45
CA LYS A 61 -8.21 -6.35 29.81
C LYS A 61 -7.42 -7.53 30.35
N ILE A 62 -6.24 -7.78 29.80
CA ILE A 62 -5.43 -8.96 30.12
C ILE A 62 -3.99 -8.61 30.53
N ASN A 63 -3.62 -7.32 30.56
CA ASN A 63 -2.29 -6.84 30.94
C ASN A 63 -1.15 -7.42 30.09
N GLU A 64 -1.44 -7.68 28.82
CA GLU A 64 -0.52 -8.27 27.85
C GLU A 64 -0.72 -7.62 26.48
N ASN A 65 0.26 -7.76 25.59
CA ASN A 65 0.19 -7.22 24.23
C ASN A 65 -0.71 -8.07 23.32
N MET A 66 -1.07 -7.50 22.16
CA MET A 66 -1.93 -8.18 21.19
C MET A 66 -1.32 -9.50 20.68
N ALA A 67 -0.01 -9.59 20.50
CA ALA A 67 0.64 -10.82 20.05
C ALA A 67 0.46 -11.98 21.05
N TYR A 68 0.62 -11.69 22.34
CA TYR A 68 0.38 -12.65 23.42
C TYR A 68 -1.10 -13.02 23.48
N ALA A 69 -2.00 -12.03 23.42
CA ALA A 69 -3.43 -12.24 23.36
C ALA A 69 -3.75 -13.25 22.26
N LEU A 70 -3.23 -13.03 21.05
CA LEU A 70 -3.49 -13.87 19.88
C LEU A 70 -2.93 -15.30 20.02
N GLN A 71 -1.76 -15.47 20.64
CA GLN A 71 -1.11 -16.77 20.80
C GLN A 71 -1.86 -17.69 21.76
N TYR A 72 -2.45 -17.12 22.81
CA TYR A 72 -3.13 -17.87 23.86
C TYR A 72 -4.65 -17.68 23.83
N MET A 73 -5.18 -17.11 22.75
CA MET A 73 -6.60 -16.79 22.54
C MET A 73 -7.55 -17.96 22.83
N ASP A 74 -7.19 -19.18 22.45
CA ASP A 74 -8.06 -20.36 22.62
C ASP A 74 -8.03 -20.93 24.06
N SER A 75 -7.16 -20.39 24.92
CA SER A 75 -6.98 -20.85 26.32
C SER A 75 -7.59 -19.90 27.36
N TYR A 76 -7.98 -18.69 26.96
CA TYR A 76 -8.60 -17.70 27.83
C TYR A 76 -10.07 -17.55 27.50
N ASP A 77 -10.91 -17.77 28.50
CA ASP A 77 -12.32 -17.39 28.44
C ASP A 77 -12.53 -16.15 29.35
N TYR A 78 -13.48 -15.30 28.95
CA TYR A 78 -14.04 -14.14 29.65
C TYR A 78 -13.11 -12.95 29.98
N ARG A 79 -12.99 -11.99 29.03
CA ARG A 79 -12.82 -10.50 29.24
C ARG A 79 -12.79 -9.70 27.92
N MET A 80 -12.30 -10.32 26.84
CA MET A 80 -12.12 -9.71 25.51
C MET A 80 -13.20 -10.16 24.51
N ASN A 81 -13.53 -9.34 23.52
CA ASN A 81 -14.34 -9.77 22.38
C ASN A 81 -13.43 -10.40 21.32
N LEU A 82 -13.20 -11.72 21.42
CA LEU A 82 -12.29 -12.46 20.55
C LEU A 82 -12.72 -12.45 19.08
N GLY A 83 -14.03 -12.43 18.80
CA GLY A 83 -14.54 -12.35 17.42
C GLY A 83 -14.16 -11.02 16.76
N LYS A 84 -14.34 -9.91 17.49
CA LYS A 84 -13.89 -8.58 17.07
C LYS A 84 -12.37 -8.56 16.85
N LEU A 85 -11.58 -9.06 17.80
CA LEU A 85 -10.11 -9.07 17.68
C LEU A 85 -9.64 -9.84 16.44
N LYS A 86 -10.15 -11.06 16.22
CA LYS A 86 -9.77 -11.89 15.06
C LYS A 86 -10.12 -11.19 13.74
N LYS A 87 -11.30 -10.55 13.66
CA LYS A 87 -11.74 -9.80 12.48
C LYS A 87 -10.84 -8.60 12.21
N GLU A 88 -10.57 -7.77 13.22
CA GLU A 88 -9.73 -6.58 13.02
C GLU A 88 -8.29 -6.94 12.68
N VAL A 89 -7.73 -7.99 13.30
CA VAL A 89 -6.38 -8.48 12.95
C VAL A 89 -6.32 -8.98 11.52
N ASN A 90 -7.35 -9.67 11.02
CA ASN A 90 -7.43 -10.04 9.61
C ASN A 90 -7.47 -8.79 8.69
N ASN A 91 -8.28 -7.79 9.02
CA ASN A 91 -8.36 -6.53 8.26
C ASN A 91 -6.98 -5.84 8.20
N ILE A 92 -6.31 -5.72 9.34
CA ILE A 92 -4.98 -5.12 9.47
C ILE A 92 -3.97 -5.87 8.58
N ILE A 93 -3.97 -7.21 8.58
CA ILE A 93 -3.08 -8.02 7.73
C ILE A 93 -3.34 -7.75 6.25
N LEU A 94 -4.60 -7.69 5.83
CA LEU A 94 -4.96 -7.42 4.43
C LEU A 94 -4.49 -6.02 4.00
N ILE A 95 -4.65 -5.02 4.87
CA ILE A 95 -4.22 -3.64 4.62
C ILE A 95 -2.70 -3.55 4.55
N TYR A 96 -1.96 -4.20 5.45
CA TYR A 96 -0.50 -4.25 5.34
C TYR A 96 -0.05 -4.95 4.05
N GLY A 97 -0.80 -5.96 3.58
CA GLY A 97 -0.60 -6.57 2.27
C GLY A 97 -0.78 -5.56 1.12
N LEU A 98 -1.82 -4.73 1.18
CA LEU A 98 -2.02 -3.65 0.22
C LEU A 98 -0.88 -2.62 0.27
N CYS A 99 -0.44 -2.22 1.47
CA CYS A 99 0.68 -1.30 1.65
C CYS A 99 1.99 -1.84 1.07
N ASP A 100 2.30 -3.13 1.27
CA ASP A 100 3.44 -3.80 0.60
C ASP A 100 3.33 -3.71 -0.92
N MET A 101 2.15 -3.97 -1.47
CA MET A 101 1.92 -3.90 -2.91
C MET A 101 2.11 -2.47 -3.45
N VAL A 102 1.58 -1.46 -2.76
CA VAL A 102 1.76 -0.05 -3.14
C VAL A 102 3.26 0.31 -3.06
N ASN A 103 3.96 -0.07 -1.99
CA ASN A 103 5.39 0.19 -1.84
C ASN A 103 6.23 -0.47 -2.94
N ARG A 104 5.92 -1.72 -3.32
CA ARG A 104 6.57 -2.41 -4.44
C ARG A 104 6.31 -1.68 -5.76
N ALA A 105 5.08 -1.23 -6.00
CA ALA A 105 4.75 -0.46 -7.20
C ALA A 105 5.47 0.91 -7.21
N MET A 106 5.59 1.58 -6.06
CA MET A 106 6.36 2.81 -5.89
C MET A 106 7.86 2.61 -6.20
N THR A 107 8.45 1.50 -5.74
CA THR A 107 9.83 1.11 -6.11
C THR A 107 9.96 0.91 -7.61
N LEU A 108 8.96 0.32 -8.27
CA LEU A 108 8.95 0.20 -9.73
C LEU A 108 8.87 1.58 -10.42
N VAL A 109 8.05 2.50 -9.90
CA VAL A 109 8.01 3.89 -10.40
C VAL A 109 9.40 4.53 -10.32
N LYS A 110 10.07 4.43 -9.16
CA LYS A 110 11.36 5.07 -8.91
C LYS A 110 12.46 4.59 -9.85
N TYR A 111 12.60 3.27 -10.01
CA TYR A 111 13.78 2.69 -10.66
C TYR A 111 13.56 2.24 -12.10
N PHE A 112 12.31 2.05 -12.54
CA PHE A 112 12.03 1.49 -13.86
C PHE A 112 11.24 2.41 -14.79
N THR A 113 10.74 3.54 -14.30
CA THR A 113 10.14 4.56 -15.17
C THR A 113 11.23 5.25 -16.01
N PRO A 114 11.11 5.28 -17.35
CA PRO A 114 12.06 5.98 -18.19
C PRO A 114 12.01 7.48 -17.93
N ASN A 115 13.14 8.07 -17.54
CA ASN A 115 13.32 9.48 -17.23
C ASN A 115 12.42 9.98 -16.09
N PHE A 116 12.98 10.73 -15.14
CA PHE A 116 12.22 11.32 -14.01
C PHE A 116 11.60 10.32 -13.02
N GLY A 117 12.01 9.04 -12.99
CA GLY A 117 11.48 8.05 -12.04
C GLY A 117 11.55 8.50 -10.58
N THR A 118 12.69 9.07 -10.16
CA THR A 118 12.85 9.66 -8.82
C THR A 118 11.86 10.80 -8.57
N GLU A 119 11.73 11.74 -9.51
CA GLU A 119 10.79 12.87 -9.35
C GLU A 119 9.32 12.41 -9.31
N TYR A 120 8.97 11.38 -10.08
CA TYR A 120 7.63 10.78 -10.02
C TYR A 120 7.38 10.11 -8.68
N TYR A 121 8.37 9.38 -8.16
CA TYR A 121 8.32 8.83 -6.82
C TYR A 121 8.12 9.92 -5.77
N ASP A 122 8.89 11.01 -5.82
CA ASP A 122 8.82 12.09 -4.84
C ASP A 122 7.45 12.79 -4.86
N VAL A 123 6.88 13.01 -6.06
CA VAL A 123 5.52 13.55 -6.21
C VAL A 123 4.47 12.61 -5.62
N LEU A 124 4.54 11.30 -5.92
CA LEU A 124 3.59 10.32 -5.37
C LEU A 124 3.73 10.20 -3.86
N TYR A 125 4.95 10.12 -3.35
CA TYR A 125 5.24 10.03 -1.93
C TYR A 125 4.70 11.25 -1.18
N GLY A 126 4.99 12.45 -1.69
CA GLY A 126 4.47 13.70 -1.13
C GLY A 126 2.95 13.77 -1.10
N CYS A 127 2.29 13.30 -2.17
CA CYS A 127 0.83 13.36 -2.29
C CYS A 127 0.08 12.33 -1.45
N PHE A 128 0.62 11.12 -1.28
CA PHE A 128 -0.18 9.98 -0.83
C PHE A 128 0.44 9.11 0.27
N CYS A 129 1.76 9.15 0.47
CA CYS A 129 2.45 8.21 1.36
C CYS A 129 3.04 8.87 2.61
N ARG A 130 2.75 10.15 2.86
CA ARG A 130 3.21 10.84 4.07
C ARG A 130 2.38 10.45 5.27
N HIS A 131 3.02 10.44 6.43
CA HIS A 131 2.35 10.30 7.73
C HIS A 131 1.46 11.51 8.06
N ARG A 132 1.78 12.68 7.50
CA ARG A 132 1.00 13.91 7.67
C ARG A 132 0.40 14.33 6.34
N LYS A 133 -0.90 14.67 6.33
CA LYS A 133 -1.54 15.32 5.19
C LYS A 133 -0.85 16.66 4.90
N MET A 134 -0.47 16.86 3.65
CA MET A 134 0.08 18.12 3.15
C MET A 134 -0.76 18.60 1.98
N THR A 135 -0.91 19.92 1.89
CA THR A 135 -1.53 20.55 0.73
C THR A 135 -0.64 20.39 -0.49
N ASP A 136 -1.25 20.34 -1.68
CA ASP A 136 -0.51 20.32 -2.95
C ASP A 136 0.49 21.50 -3.06
N MET A 137 0.20 22.64 -2.42
CA MET A 137 1.10 23.81 -2.38
C MET A 137 2.36 23.57 -1.53
N GLU A 138 2.23 22.99 -0.34
CA GLU A 138 3.38 22.66 0.50
C GLU A 138 4.31 21.66 -0.20
N ILE A 139 3.73 20.65 -0.86
CA ILE A 139 4.49 19.65 -1.61
C ILE A 139 5.20 20.29 -2.81
N MET A 140 4.52 21.17 -3.56
CA MET A 140 5.13 21.92 -4.66
C MET A 140 6.35 22.72 -4.20
N LEU A 141 6.25 23.42 -3.06
CA LEU A 141 7.34 24.21 -2.50
C LEU A 141 8.50 23.32 -2.06
N GLU A 142 8.23 22.22 -1.37
CA GLU A 142 9.26 21.28 -0.92
C GLU A 142 10.02 20.65 -2.09
N LEU A 143 9.30 20.31 -3.17
CA LEU A 143 9.90 19.71 -4.37
C LEU A 143 10.50 20.74 -5.34
N GLY A 144 10.41 22.05 -5.05
CA GLY A 144 10.87 23.10 -5.96
C GLY A 144 10.15 23.11 -7.32
N MET A 145 8.89 22.68 -7.37
CA MET A 145 8.14 22.52 -8.61
C MET A 145 7.12 23.64 -8.83
N SER A 146 7.05 24.13 -10.06
CA SER A 146 5.93 24.98 -10.48
C SER A 146 4.62 24.18 -10.50
N ARG A 147 3.49 24.88 -10.32
CA ARG A 147 2.14 24.29 -10.40
C ARG A 147 1.93 23.45 -11.66
N ALA A 148 2.34 23.98 -12.82
CA ALA A 148 2.19 23.28 -14.10
C ALA A 148 3.05 22.01 -14.17
N SER A 149 4.30 22.06 -13.68
CA SER A 149 5.18 20.90 -13.63
C SER A 149 4.62 19.81 -12.70
N PHE A 150 4.18 20.23 -11.51
CA PHE A 150 3.65 19.33 -10.48
C PHE A 150 2.43 18.54 -10.98
N TYR A 151 1.38 19.20 -11.46
CA TYR A 151 0.17 18.48 -11.88
C TYR A 151 0.40 17.59 -13.09
N ARG A 152 1.26 18.02 -14.04
CA ARG A 152 1.68 17.18 -15.17
C ARG A 152 2.41 15.93 -14.68
N LYS A 153 3.37 16.09 -13.76
CA LYS A 153 4.14 14.98 -13.20
C LYS A 153 3.27 14.06 -12.34
N LYS A 154 2.39 14.59 -11.49
CA LYS A 154 1.41 13.82 -10.68
C LYS A 154 0.54 12.92 -11.55
N LYS A 155 0.02 13.45 -12.66
CA LYS A 155 -0.79 12.65 -13.62
C LYS A 155 0.02 11.52 -14.25
N VAL A 156 1.23 11.80 -14.73
CA VAL A 156 2.09 10.79 -15.38
C VAL A 156 2.57 9.74 -14.37
N ALA A 157 2.96 10.17 -13.17
CA ALA A 157 3.39 9.29 -12.10
C ALA A 157 2.29 8.31 -11.70
N LEU A 158 1.03 8.78 -11.56
CA LEU A 158 -0.12 7.90 -11.30
C LEU A 158 -0.36 6.89 -12.43
N ARG A 159 -0.18 7.27 -13.71
CA ARG A 159 -0.30 6.32 -14.83
C ARG A 159 0.72 5.19 -14.72
N TYR A 160 1.98 5.51 -14.42
CA TYR A 160 3.03 4.50 -14.21
C TYR A 160 2.78 3.65 -12.98
N LEU A 161 2.37 4.28 -11.86
CA LEU A 161 2.01 3.56 -10.64
C LEU A 161 0.90 2.55 -10.90
N GLY A 162 -0.17 2.97 -11.58
CA GLY A 162 -1.29 2.08 -11.93
C GLY A 162 -0.85 0.92 -12.80
N TYR A 163 -0.06 1.19 -13.84
CA TYR A 163 0.49 0.15 -14.69
C TYR A 163 1.31 -0.86 -13.88
N TYR A 164 2.31 -0.42 -13.11
CA TYR A 164 3.13 -1.33 -12.31
C TYR A 164 2.34 -2.06 -11.22
N PHE A 165 1.37 -1.39 -10.59
CA PHE A 165 0.54 -2.01 -9.57
C PHE A 165 -0.29 -3.16 -10.15
N PHE A 166 -1.06 -2.90 -11.22
CA PHE A 166 -2.00 -3.89 -11.76
C PHE A 166 -1.37 -4.93 -12.70
N GLU A 167 -0.33 -4.57 -13.46
CA GLU A 167 0.30 -5.49 -14.42
C GLU A 167 1.36 -6.38 -13.81
N ILE A 168 1.97 -5.94 -12.71
CA ILE A 168 3.15 -6.59 -12.16
C ILE A 168 2.88 -7.00 -10.73
N VAL A 169 2.56 -6.05 -9.87
CA VAL A 169 2.52 -6.32 -8.43
C VAL A 169 1.33 -7.21 -8.08
N VAL A 170 0.13 -6.90 -8.55
CA VAL A 170 -1.08 -7.69 -8.26
C VAL A 170 -0.94 -9.15 -8.73
N PRO A 171 -0.55 -9.46 -9.99
CA PRO A 171 -0.34 -10.84 -10.41
C PRO A 171 0.74 -11.58 -9.60
N GLN A 172 1.82 -10.89 -9.22
CA GLN A 172 2.87 -11.49 -8.38
C GLN A 172 2.40 -11.75 -6.94
N SER A 173 1.49 -10.93 -6.42
CA SER A 173 0.97 -11.05 -5.06
C SER A 173 -0.11 -12.13 -4.92
N ALA A 174 -0.76 -12.53 -6.02
CA ALA A 174 -1.70 -13.66 -6.01
C ALA A 174 -1.07 -14.97 -5.49
N ASN A 175 0.25 -15.10 -5.58
CA ASN A 175 1.02 -16.26 -5.09
C ASN A 175 1.69 -16.04 -3.71
N LYS A 176 1.50 -14.90 -3.04
CA LYS A 176 2.16 -14.53 -1.77
C LYS A 176 1.18 -14.49 -0.57
N ARG A 177 1.78 -14.57 0.64
CA ARG A 177 1.21 -14.77 1.99
C ARG A 177 0.49 -13.55 2.60
N TYR A 178 -0.54 -13.01 1.94
CA TYR A 178 -1.48 -12.08 2.62
C TYR A 178 -2.86 -12.72 2.67
N LYS A 179 -2.94 -13.84 3.38
CA LYS A 179 -4.20 -14.54 3.63
C LYS A 179 -4.68 -14.18 5.03
N PRO A 180 -6.01 -14.09 5.26
CA PRO A 180 -6.54 -14.02 6.61
C PRO A 180 -5.90 -15.11 7.48
N SER A 181 -5.46 -14.71 8.68
CA SER A 181 -4.89 -15.66 9.65
C SER A 181 -5.98 -16.49 10.31
N PHE A 182 -7.20 -15.93 10.39
CA PHE A 182 -8.36 -16.58 10.96
C PHE A 182 -9.44 -16.73 9.87
N PRO A 183 -10.19 -17.85 9.83
CA PRO A 183 -11.32 -17.98 8.93
C PRO A 183 -12.38 -16.92 9.26
N GLU A 184 -13.00 -16.34 8.24
CA GLU A 184 -14.26 -15.62 8.41
C GLU A 184 -15.29 -16.66 8.84
N THR A 185 -15.61 -16.72 10.13
CA THR A 185 -16.69 -17.59 10.62
C THR A 185 -17.99 -17.15 9.96
N GLU A 186 -18.64 -18.07 9.24
CA GLU A 186 -20.08 -17.98 8.99
C GLU A 186 -20.75 -17.81 10.36
N GLU A 187 -21.54 -16.73 10.51
CA GLU A 187 -22.36 -16.47 11.70
C GLU A 187 -23.28 -17.65 12.05
#